data_AF-A0A383DK49-F1
#
_entry.id   AF-A0A383DK49-F1
#
_cell.length_a   1.000
_cell.length_b   1.000
_cell.length_c   1.000
_cell.angle_alpha   90.00
_cell.angle_beta   90.00
_cell.angle_gamma   90.00
#
_symmetry.space_group_name_H-M   'P 1'
#
loop_
_entity.id
_entity.type
_entity.pdbx_description
1 polymer ?
#
loop_
_entity_poly.entity_id
_entity_poly.type
_entity_poly.pdbx_seq_one_letter_code
_entity_poly.pdbx_strand_id
1 'polypeptide(L)'
;MALKEISQGGPYIVGKNLGSSALRELDNFPITNSDQLPVINLNQEQKYTFDRNGWLLIPGVLNGVELKEMQEFGAQLRHDPLSIPEKERSAMGGPLQKLIDHPLVVGFMNEFVSHPPLSSHCCYGFRMESCSLFYRTLNDGHFGPH
;
A
#
# COMPACT_ATOMS: atom_id res chain seq x y z
N MET A 1 49.43 6.89 21.91
CA MET A 1 48.29 6.60 21.02
C MET A 1 47.05 6.55 21.88
N ALA A 2 46.17 7.55 21.77
CA ALA A 2 44.92 7.58 22.51
C ALA A 2 43.85 6.81 21.71
N LEU A 3 43.27 5.76 22.29
CA LEU A 3 42.14 5.05 21.71
C LEU A 3 40.91 5.95 21.82
N LYS A 4 40.34 6.31 20.67
CA LYS A 4 39.12 7.12 20.58
C LYS A 4 37.94 6.24 20.96
N GLU A 5 37.33 6.48 22.12
CA GLU A 5 36.08 5.82 22.51
C GLU A 5 34.99 6.21 21.50
N ILE A 6 34.49 5.20 20.79
CA ILE A 6 33.34 5.34 19.89
C ILE A 6 32.11 5.04 20.75
N SER A 7 31.67 6.05 21.51
CA SER A 7 30.37 6.02 22.16
C SER A 7 29.28 6.10 21.09
N GLN A 8 28.83 4.95 20.60
CA GLN A 8 27.53 4.85 19.92
C GLN A 8 26.52 4.33 20.95
N GLY A 9 25.78 5.25 21.57
CA GLY A 9 24.80 4.96 22.62
C GLY A 9 23.51 4.26 22.16
N GLY A 10 23.53 3.56 21.02
CA GLY A 10 22.41 2.78 20.52
C GLY A 10 22.79 1.29 20.45
N PRO A 11 21.85 0.36 20.71
CA PRO A 11 22.11 -1.07 20.59
C PRO A 11 22.53 -1.42 19.16
N TYR A 12 23.72 -2.00 19.02
CA TYR A 12 24.24 -2.50 17.75
C TYR A 12 23.72 -3.93 17.53
N ILE A 13 22.66 -4.06 16.74
CA ILE A 13 22.11 -5.35 16.34
C ILE A 13 22.69 -5.69 14.97
N VAL A 14 23.41 -6.81 14.89
CA VAL A 14 24.03 -7.30 13.65
C VAL A 14 22.99 -8.13 12.87
N GLY A 15 22.39 -7.52 11.86
CA GLY A 15 21.61 -8.23 10.84
C GLY A 15 22.51 -9.09 9.94
N LYS A 16 21.90 -9.91 9.08
CA LYS A 16 22.60 -10.78 8.10
C LYS A 16 23.36 -10.01 6.99
N ASN A 17 23.28 -8.68 7.02
CA ASN A 17 23.86 -7.71 6.09
C ASN A 17 25.20 -7.12 6.58
N LEU A 18 26.03 -7.93 7.25
CA LEU A 18 27.44 -7.60 7.54
C LEU A 18 27.63 -6.29 8.33
N GLY A 19 26.78 -6.04 9.33
CA GLY A 19 27.07 -5.04 10.37
C GLY A 19 26.56 -3.61 10.12
N SER A 20 25.59 -3.40 9.22
CA SER A 20 24.79 -2.17 9.26
C SER A 20 23.83 -2.18 10.45
N SER A 21 23.71 -1.05 11.14
CA SER A 21 22.81 -0.89 12.29
C SER A 21 21.36 -1.15 11.87
N ALA A 22 20.70 -2.11 12.52
CA ALA A 22 19.28 -2.43 12.31
C ALA A 22 18.34 -1.21 12.49
N LEU A 23 18.78 -0.17 13.20
CA LEU A 23 18.01 1.07 13.36
C LEU A 23 17.88 1.86 12.05
N ARG A 24 18.82 1.72 11.10
CA ARG A 24 18.74 2.35 9.77
C ARG A 24 17.77 1.64 8.82
N GLU A 25 17.39 0.40 9.12
CA GLU A 25 16.48 -0.38 8.25
C GLU A 25 15.03 0.10 8.37
N LEU A 26 14.67 0.73 9.49
CA LEU A 26 13.34 1.33 9.71
C LEU A 26 13.10 2.58 8.86
N ASP A 27 14.15 3.19 8.29
CA ASP A 27 14.07 4.39 7.46
C ASP A 27 14.02 4.07 5.94
N ASN A 28 14.09 2.80 5.55
CA ASN A 28 14.13 2.37 4.15
C ASN A 28 12.73 2.25 3.50
N PHE A 29 11.75 2.98 3.99
CA PHE A 29 10.43 2.99 3.37
C PHE A 29 10.35 4.02 2.23
N PRO A 30 9.55 3.74 1.20
CA PRO A 30 9.16 4.75 0.23
C PRO A 30 8.42 5.89 0.94
N ILE A 31 8.86 7.11 0.64
CA ILE A 31 8.29 8.36 1.17
C ILE A 31 7.29 8.99 0.21
N THR A 32 7.25 8.51 -1.04
CA THR A 32 6.29 8.89 -2.07
C THR A 32 5.70 7.65 -2.73
N ASN A 33 4.52 7.81 -3.33
CA ASN A 33 3.95 6.80 -4.23
C ASN A 33 4.54 6.94 -5.65
N SER A 34 4.07 6.14 -6.61
CA SER A 34 4.54 6.18 -8.00
C SER A 34 4.28 7.53 -8.70
N ASP A 35 3.25 8.26 -8.29
CA ASP A 35 2.91 9.61 -8.76
C ASP A 35 3.68 10.73 -8.04
N GLN A 36 4.67 10.38 -7.21
CA GLN A 36 5.44 11.32 -6.38
C GLN A 36 4.64 12.07 -5.32
N LEU A 37 3.46 11.56 -4.95
CA LEU A 37 2.68 12.10 -3.85
C LEU A 37 3.24 11.60 -2.52
N PRO A 38 3.33 12.45 -1.49
CA PRO A 38 3.90 12.07 -0.21
C PRO A 38 3.03 11.01 0.49
N VAL A 39 3.69 9.96 0.98
CA VAL A 39 3.04 8.89 1.74
C VAL A 39 2.36 9.47 2.99
N ILE A 40 1.14 9.03 3.25
CA ILE A 40 0.35 9.47 4.40
C ILE A 40 0.46 8.41 5.49
N ASN A 41 1.19 8.72 6.55
CA ASN A 41 1.35 7.85 7.70
C ASN A 41 0.08 7.83 8.56
N LEU A 42 -0.25 6.65 9.09
CA LEU A 42 -1.33 6.51 10.07
C LEU A 42 -0.95 7.17 11.39
N ASN A 43 -1.92 7.82 12.03
CA ASN A 43 -1.73 8.32 13.38
C ASN A 43 -1.80 7.18 14.42
N GLN A 44 -1.37 7.45 15.66
CA GLN A 44 -1.30 6.43 16.70
C GLN A 44 -2.66 5.79 17.03
N GLU A 45 -3.75 6.57 16.99
CA GLU A 45 -5.10 6.07 17.26
C GLU A 45 -5.58 5.11 16.17
N GLN A 46 -5.28 5.43 14.90
CA GLN A 46 -5.58 4.57 13.75
C GLN A 46 -4.81 3.26 13.83
N LYS A 47 -3.52 3.30 14.19
CA LYS A 47 -2.70 2.10 14.40
C LYS A 47 -3.30 1.22 15.49
N TYR A 48 -3.59 1.81 16.65
CA TYR A 48 -4.22 1.10 17.76
C TYR A 48 -5.60 0.52 17.40
N THR A 49 -6.40 1.26 16.63
CA THR A 49 -7.72 0.80 16.18
C THR A 49 -7.60 -0.40 15.25
N PHE A 50 -6.64 -0.37 14.31
CA PHE A 50 -6.38 -1.49 13.43
C PHE A 50 -5.89 -2.72 14.20
N ASP A 51 -4.93 -2.57 15.12
CA ASP A 51 -4.44 -3.67 15.97
C ASP A 51 -5.57 -4.31 16.79
N ARG A 52 -6.49 -3.49 17.32
CA ARG A 52 -7.61 -3.97 18.14
C ARG A 52 -8.70 -4.66 17.33
N ASN A 53 -9.04 -4.11 16.17
CA ASN A 53 -10.23 -4.51 15.42
C ASN A 53 -9.92 -5.41 14.21
N GLY A 54 -8.69 -5.39 13.72
CA GLY A 54 -8.30 -5.97 12.43
C GLY A 54 -8.80 -5.19 11.20
N TRP A 55 -9.43 -4.02 11.40
CA TRP A 55 -9.93 -3.17 10.31
C TRP A 55 -9.89 -1.69 10.68
N LEU A 56 -9.85 -0.84 9.65
CA LEU A 56 -9.81 0.61 9.78
C LEU A 56 -10.75 1.27 8.76
N LEU A 57 -11.54 2.24 9.20
CA LEU A 57 -12.35 3.10 8.33
C LEU A 57 -11.79 4.51 8.35
N ILE A 58 -11.39 5.02 7.20
CA ILE A 58 -10.96 6.40 7.02
C ILE A 58 -11.93 7.07 6.04
N PRO A 59 -12.78 8.00 6.50
CA PRO A 59 -13.74 8.66 5.63
C PRO A 59 -13.05 9.67 4.71
N GLY A 60 -13.62 9.89 3.51
CA GLY A 60 -13.21 10.98 2.63
C GLY A 60 -11.81 10.84 2.02
N VAL A 61 -11.28 9.62 1.92
CA VAL A 61 -9.97 9.36 1.28
C VAL A 61 -9.99 9.74 -0.20
N LEU A 62 -11.08 9.41 -0.91
CA LEU A 62 -11.27 9.72 -2.31
C LEU A 62 -12.23 10.91 -2.44
N ASN A 63 -11.92 11.82 -3.36
CA ASN A 63 -12.87 12.89 -3.68
C ASN A 63 -13.97 12.40 -4.65
N GLY A 64 -15.05 13.18 -4.77
CA GLY A 64 -16.20 12.77 -5.58
C GLY A 64 -15.92 12.63 -7.08
N VAL A 65 -14.94 13.36 -7.61
CA VAL A 65 -14.54 13.28 -9.02
C VAL A 65 -13.76 12.00 -9.28
N GLU A 66 -12.75 11.72 -8.46
CA GLU A 66 -11.97 10.47 -8.50
C GLU A 66 -12.85 9.25 -8.33
N LEU A 67 -13.76 9.28 -7.34
CA LEU A 67 -14.68 8.19 -7.09
C LEU A 67 -15.56 7.90 -8.30
N LYS A 68 -16.10 8.94 -8.93
CA LYS A 68 -16.94 8.80 -10.12
C LYS A 68 -16.15 8.21 -11.29
N GLU A 69 -14.95 8.73 -11.55
CA GLU A 69 -14.05 8.23 -12.60
C GLU A 69 -13.74 6.74 -12.41
N MET A 70 -13.41 6.32 -11.19
CA MET A 70 -13.12 4.92 -10.85
C MET A 70 -14.35 4.01 -11.01
N GLN A 71 -15.54 4.49 -10.61
CA GLN A 71 -16.79 3.74 -10.75
C GLN A 71 -17.18 3.54 -12.22
N GLU A 72 -17.07 4.60 -13.03
CA GLU A 72 -17.34 4.55 -14.47
C GLU A 72 -16.38 3.59 -15.17
N PHE A 73 -15.09 3.66 -14.84
CA PHE A 73 -14.10 2.71 -15.36
C PHE A 73 -14.40 1.27 -14.94
N GLY A 74 -14.76 1.03 -13.66
CA GLY A 74 -15.14 -0.30 -13.20
C GLY A 74 -16.38 -0.86 -13.92
N ALA A 75 -17.39 -0.02 -14.16
CA ALA A 75 -18.55 -0.39 -14.95
C ALA A 75 -18.19 -0.70 -16.40
N GLN A 76 -17.33 0.11 -17.02
CA GLN A 76 -16.83 -0.14 -18.38
C GLN A 76 -16.04 -1.45 -18.45
N LEU A 77 -15.13 -1.71 -17.50
CA LEU A 77 -14.36 -2.94 -17.44
C LEU A 77 -15.25 -4.19 -17.33
N ARG A 78 -16.40 -4.08 -16.67
CA ARG A 78 -17.38 -5.18 -16.55
C ARG A 78 -18.21 -5.36 -17.83
N HIS A 79 -18.71 -4.29 -18.41
CA HIS A 79 -19.75 -4.35 -19.45
C HIS A 79 -19.21 -4.22 -20.88
N ASP A 80 -18.10 -3.51 -21.06
CA ASP A 80 -17.46 -3.27 -22.34
C ASP A 80 -15.93 -3.22 -22.20
N PRO A 81 -15.28 -4.33 -21.80
CA PRO A 81 -13.83 -4.35 -21.60
C PRO A 81 -13.06 -4.09 -22.90
N LEU A 82 -13.62 -4.43 -24.06
CA LEU A 82 -12.92 -4.29 -25.35
C LEU A 82 -12.71 -2.84 -25.77
N SER A 83 -13.52 -1.89 -25.29
CA SER A 83 -13.27 -0.47 -25.52
C SER A 83 -12.10 0.09 -24.69
N ILE A 84 -11.65 -0.62 -23.67
CA ILE A 84 -10.47 -0.26 -22.86
C ILE A 84 -9.20 -0.75 -23.57
N PRO A 85 -8.13 0.07 -23.66
CA PRO A 85 -6.82 -0.38 -24.13
C PRO A 85 -6.35 -1.63 -23.38
N GLU A 86 -5.76 -2.58 -24.10
CA GLU A 86 -5.39 -3.90 -23.54
C GLU A 86 -4.55 -3.80 -22.25
N LYS A 87 -3.56 -2.89 -22.23
CA LYS A 87 -2.69 -2.62 -21.06
C LYS A 87 -3.42 -2.15 -19.80
N GLU A 88 -4.63 -1.59 -19.96
CA GLU A 88 -5.44 -1.04 -18.87
C GLU A 88 -6.65 -1.92 -18.55
N ARG A 89 -6.91 -2.98 -19.32
CA ARG A 89 -8.09 -3.84 -19.19
C ARG A 89 -7.96 -4.82 -18.01
N SER A 90 -7.82 -4.29 -16.81
CA SER A 90 -7.77 -5.06 -15.57
C SER A 90 -8.22 -4.21 -14.38
N ALA A 91 -8.51 -4.84 -13.24
CA ALA A 91 -8.81 -4.12 -11.99
C ALA A 91 -7.59 -3.34 -11.42
N MET A 92 -6.44 -3.48 -12.07
CA MET A 92 -5.18 -2.79 -11.82
C MET A 92 -4.86 -1.73 -12.87
N GLY A 93 -5.78 -1.46 -13.79
CA GLY A 93 -5.58 -0.57 -14.91
C GLY A 93 -6.31 0.77 -14.77
N GLY A 94 -5.91 1.72 -15.60
CA GLY A 94 -6.58 3.00 -15.74
C GLY A 94 -6.69 3.76 -14.41
N PRO A 95 -7.82 4.43 -14.15
CA PRO A 95 -8.04 5.19 -12.92
C PRO A 95 -7.91 4.38 -11.62
N LEU A 96 -8.12 3.05 -11.66
CA LEU A 96 -8.02 2.19 -10.47
C LEU A 96 -6.58 2.05 -9.95
N GLN A 97 -5.57 2.36 -10.75
CA GLN A 97 -4.16 2.37 -10.30
C GLN A 97 -3.96 3.31 -9.12
N LYS A 98 -4.60 4.48 -9.16
CA LYS A 98 -4.55 5.48 -8.07
C LYS A 98 -5.11 4.94 -6.76
N LEU A 99 -6.06 3.99 -6.82
CA LEU A 99 -6.63 3.36 -5.64
C LEU A 99 -5.65 2.39 -4.98
N ILE A 100 -4.98 1.58 -5.80
CA ILE A 100 -4.02 0.57 -5.35
C ILE A 100 -2.75 1.23 -4.80
N ASP A 101 -2.30 2.31 -5.45
CA ASP A 101 -1.09 3.06 -5.11
C ASP A 101 -1.39 4.35 -4.35
N HIS A 102 -2.56 4.44 -3.70
CA HIS A 102 -2.94 5.63 -2.95
C HIS A 102 -1.94 5.89 -1.80
N PRO A 103 -1.50 7.13 -1.53
CA PRO A 103 -0.49 7.41 -0.51
C PRO A 103 -0.82 6.92 0.91
N LEU A 104 -2.11 6.90 1.25
CA LEU A 104 -2.61 6.32 2.51
C LEU A 104 -2.52 4.79 2.53
N VAL A 105 -2.75 4.13 1.40
CA VAL A 105 -2.59 2.67 1.27
C VAL A 105 -1.11 2.33 1.39
N VAL A 106 -0.22 3.06 0.70
CA VAL A 106 1.22 2.87 0.83
C VAL A 106 1.68 3.06 2.29
N GLY A 107 1.19 4.09 2.98
CA GLY A 107 1.51 4.32 4.40
C GLY A 107 1.02 3.19 5.31
N PHE A 108 -0.17 2.67 5.06
CA PHE A 108 -0.69 1.48 5.75
C PHE A 108 0.19 0.24 5.50
N MET A 109 0.58 0.00 4.25
CA MET A 109 1.40 -1.15 3.88
C MET A 109 2.83 -1.03 4.40
N ASN A 110 3.39 0.18 4.46
CA ASN A 110 4.68 0.47 5.11
C ASN A 110 4.65 0.10 6.60
N GLU A 111 3.56 0.45 7.30
CA GLU A 111 3.43 0.17 8.74
C GLU A 111 3.27 -1.32 9.05
N PHE A 112 2.39 -2.02 8.33
CA PHE A 112 1.92 -3.34 8.79
C PHE A 112 2.37 -4.53 7.95
N VAL A 113 2.75 -4.31 6.69
CA VAL A 113 2.96 -5.42 5.74
C VAL A 113 4.39 -5.46 5.19
N SER A 114 5.02 -4.31 5.09
CA SER A 114 6.33 -4.18 4.45
C SER A 114 7.40 -4.99 5.17
N HIS A 115 8.30 -5.57 4.37
CA HIS A 115 9.52 -6.18 4.86
C HIS A 115 10.68 -5.19 4.65
N PRO A 116 11.13 -4.47 5.70
CA PRO A 116 12.13 -3.40 5.55
C PRO A 116 13.42 -3.80 4.83
N PRO A 117 13.96 -5.03 5.01
CA PRO A 117 15.15 -5.47 4.27
C PRO A 117 15.00 -5.54 2.75
N LEU A 118 13.77 -5.58 2.23
CA LEU A 118 13.46 -5.57 0.79
C LEU A 118 12.85 -4.24 0.32
N SER A 119 12.74 -3.26 1.22
CA SER A 119 12.21 -1.93 0.93
C SER A 119 13.33 -0.95 0.64
N SER A 120 13.03 0.08 -0.16
CA SER A 120 13.88 1.27 -0.30
C SER A 120 13.02 2.49 -0.63
N HIS A 121 13.63 3.67 -0.71
CA HIS A 121 12.90 4.87 -1.16
C HIS A 121 12.30 4.76 -2.57
N CYS A 122 12.78 3.83 -3.40
CA CYS A 122 12.30 3.61 -4.76
C CYS A 122 11.65 2.24 -4.98
N CYS A 123 11.46 1.45 -3.91
CA CYS A 123 10.94 0.09 -4.03
C CYS A 123 10.06 -0.26 -2.82
N TYR A 124 8.82 -0.68 -3.08
CA TYR A 124 7.91 -1.15 -2.05
C TYR A 124 8.41 -2.44 -1.41
N GLY A 125 8.42 -2.48 -0.07
CA GLY A 125 8.75 -3.68 0.72
C GLY A 125 7.65 -4.74 0.75
N PHE A 126 6.63 -4.61 -0.11
CA PHE A 126 5.48 -5.48 -0.21
C PHE A 126 5.10 -5.68 -1.67
N ARG A 127 4.29 -6.70 -1.94
CA ARG A 127 3.74 -6.95 -3.27
C ARG A 127 2.25 -7.14 -3.17
N MET A 128 1.53 -6.69 -4.19
CA MET A 128 0.15 -7.07 -4.35
C MET A 128 0.08 -8.49 -4.93
N GLU A 129 -0.65 -9.38 -4.28
CA GLU A 129 -0.77 -10.78 -4.68
C GLU A 129 -1.90 -10.99 -5.70
N SER A 130 -3.07 -10.42 -5.46
CA SER A 130 -4.23 -10.51 -6.35
C SER A 130 -5.09 -9.25 -6.31
N CYS A 131 -5.84 -8.99 -7.37
CA CYS A 131 -6.82 -7.90 -7.45
C CYS A 131 -8.00 -8.33 -8.33
N SER A 132 -9.22 -8.06 -7.85
CA SER A 132 -10.46 -8.45 -8.51
C SER A 132 -11.48 -7.32 -8.43
N LEU A 133 -12.21 -7.09 -9.52
CA LEU A 133 -13.35 -6.17 -9.53
C LEU A 133 -14.61 -6.90 -9.06
N PHE A 134 -15.15 -6.46 -7.93
CA PHE A 134 -16.44 -6.93 -7.45
C PHE A 134 -17.55 -6.00 -7.94
N TYR A 135 -18.20 -6.40 -9.03
CA TYR A 135 -19.40 -5.75 -9.56
C TYR A 135 -20.58 -6.70 -9.42
N ARG A 136 -21.63 -6.28 -8.71
CA ARG A 136 -22.86 -7.06 -8.51
C ARG A 136 -24.06 -6.27 -9.00
N THR A 137 -24.95 -6.95 -9.72
CA THR A 137 -26.28 -6.42 -10.03
C THR A 137 -27.31 -6.89 -9.00
N LEU A 138 -28.52 -6.31 -9.02
CA LEU A 138 -29.63 -6.88 -8.25
C LEU A 138 -29.82 -8.35 -8.68
N ASN A 139 -29.97 -9.23 -7.69
CA ASN A 139 -30.06 -10.70 -7.84
C ASN A 139 -28.75 -11.42 -8.21
N ASP A 140 -27.59 -10.76 -8.23
CA ASP A 140 -26.31 -11.46 -8.32
C ASP A 140 -25.97 -12.14 -6.98
N GLY A 141 -25.58 -13.42 -7.02
CA GLY A 141 -25.20 -14.21 -5.85
C GLY A 141 -26.28 -15.19 -5.40
N HIS A 142 -26.47 -16.27 -6.15
CA HIS A 142 -27.19 -17.44 -5.66
C HIS A 142 -26.29 -18.21 -4.69
N PHE A 143 -26.84 -18.64 -3.55
CA PHE A 143 -26.15 -19.57 -2.67
C PHE A 143 -25.92 -20.89 -3.43
N GLY A 144 -24.67 -21.21 -3.73
CA GLY A 144 -24.24 -22.51 -4.20
C GLY A 144 -23.39 -23.16 -3.11
N PRO A 145 -23.71 -24.38 -2.64
CA PRO A 145 -22.86 -25.06 -1.68
C PRO A 145 -21.55 -25.44 -2.37
N HIS A 146 -20.45 -24.85 -1.88
CA HIS A 146 -19.09 -25.28 -2.09
C HIS A 146 -18.50 -25.59 -0.71
#